data_AF-A0A812QL00-F1
#
_entry.id   AF-A0A812QL00-F1
#
_cell.length_a   1.000
_cell.length_b   1.000
_cell.length_c   1.000
_cell.angle_alpha   90.00
_cell.angle_beta   90.00
_cell.angle_gamma   90.00
#
_symmetry.space_group_name_H-M   'P 1'
#
loop_
_entity.id
_entity.type
_entity.pdbx_description
1 polymer ?
#
loop_
_entity_poly.entity_id
_entity_poly.type
_entity_poly.pdbx_seq_one_letter_code
_entity_poly.pdbx_strand_id
1 'polypeptide(L)'
;MTISISVALLSGRAADIEVEEGSSLEEVQRRAQQMLGVRGRLMTSAGAPLKGTVLQAGVSDGDSLTLLVPSLRILAGSSFLFAGVLSDDSLVFWGEEAPQGTPWGRKVKNVQQVAATSEAFAALLWDGSVVTWGSRKCGGDSSAVKEELRHVQHIIGTRCAYVGCRGEGPISNDGAFAAILGDGSVVTWGSPECGSDSSSVQHQLKGVKHIATTAHSFAALLQDGSVVTWGSPFCGGDSSAVQAQLCHVQQIHGSDAAFAAIKDDGSVVTWGSGNHGAWSCHVENQLRDVRHIACTSGAFAALLQSESVVTWGARNCGGDSRAVQARLQTVHFLAATLGRGESVGVDEDGAFAAILGDGSVVTWGSPECGGDSSSVQHQLKGVKHIAATARSFAALLQDGSVVT
;
A
#
# COMPACT_ATOMS: atom_id res chain seq x y z
N MET A 1 30.53 -19.26 -36.13
CA MET A 1 29.91 -18.50 -37.23
C MET A 1 29.34 -17.21 -36.64
N THR A 2 29.06 -16.19 -37.45
CA THR A 2 28.34 -14.98 -37.01
C THR A 2 26.85 -15.20 -37.19
N ILE A 3 26.06 -14.91 -36.17
CA ILE A 3 24.60 -14.97 -36.20
C ILE A 3 24.02 -13.58 -35.94
N SER A 4 22.88 -13.31 -36.56
CA SER A 4 22.08 -12.10 -36.36
C SER A 4 20.97 -12.40 -35.37
N ILE A 5 20.93 -11.64 -34.28
CA ILE A 5 19.93 -11.78 -33.21
C ILE A 5 19.12 -10.49 -33.14
N SER A 6 17.79 -10.60 -33.21
CA SER A 6 16.92 -9.44 -33.00
C SER A 6 16.47 -9.37 -31.55
N VAL A 7 16.89 -8.33 -30.82
CA VAL A 7 16.52 -8.14 -29.41
C VAL A 7 15.40 -7.09 -29.31
N ALA A 8 14.21 -7.51 -28.88
CA ALA A 8 13.02 -6.67 -28.81
C ALA A 8 12.58 -6.35 -27.38
N LEU A 9 12.00 -5.17 -27.21
CA LEU A 9 11.23 -4.76 -26.03
C LEU A 9 9.76 -5.14 -26.19
N LEU A 10 9.07 -5.35 -25.07
CA LEU A 10 7.61 -5.51 -25.07
C LEU A 10 6.86 -4.26 -25.61
N SER A 11 7.54 -3.11 -25.67
CA SER A 11 7.03 -1.89 -26.30
C SER A 11 7.11 -1.89 -27.84
N GLY A 12 7.63 -2.96 -28.46
CA GLY A 12 7.75 -3.09 -29.91
C GLY A 12 9.02 -2.49 -30.53
N ARG A 13 9.91 -1.89 -29.73
CA ARG A 13 11.23 -1.42 -30.18
C ARG A 13 12.22 -2.59 -30.23
N ALA A 14 12.97 -2.75 -31.32
CA ALA A 14 13.95 -3.81 -31.50
C ALA A 14 15.33 -3.28 -31.92
N ALA A 15 16.37 -4.05 -31.63
CA ALA A 15 17.74 -3.81 -32.07
C ALA A 15 18.32 -5.12 -32.60
N ASP A 16 18.86 -5.08 -33.81
CA ASP A 16 19.50 -6.23 -34.45
C ASP A 16 20.99 -6.21 -34.14
N ILE A 17 21.51 -7.34 -33.65
CA ILE A 17 22.88 -7.46 -33.16
C ILE A 17 23.54 -8.65 -33.83
N GLU A 18 24.65 -8.39 -34.53
CA GLU A 18 25.51 -9.44 -35.07
C GLU A 18 26.56 -9.86 -34.02
N VAL A 19 26.58 -11.15 -33.70
CA VAL A 19 27.53 -11.73 -32.73
C VAL A 19 28.04 -13.09 -33.19
N GLU A 20 29.25 -13.45 -32.76
CA GLU A 20 29.76 -14.80 -32.97
C GLU A 20 29.08 -15.79 -32.02
N GLU A 21 28.84 -17.02 -32.45
CA GLU A 21 28.20 -18.09 -31.63
C GLU A 21 28.92 -18.40 -30.31
N GLY A 22 30.22 -18.11 -30.23
CA GLY A 22 31.03 -18.25 -29.01
C GLY A 22 30.87 -17.09 -28.02
N SER A 23 30.17 -16.02 -28.40
CA SER A 23 29.99 -14.83 -27.58
C SER A 23 29.16 -15.13 -26.34
N SER A 24 29.48 -14.46 -25.23
CA SER A 24 28.66 -14.54 -24.02
C SER A 24 27.35 -13.79 -24.22
N LEU A 25 26.27 -14.32 -23.65
CA LEU A 25 24.98 -13.62 -23.64
C LEU A 25 25.00 -12.33 -22.83
N GLU A 26 25.99 -12.17 -21.93
CA GLU A 26 26.24 -10.91 -21.22
C GLU A 26 26.72 -9.79 -22.17
N GLU A 27 27.56 -10.12 -23.15
CA GLU A 27 27.99 -9.16 -24.17
C GLU A 27 26.83 -8.79 -25.11
N VAL A 28 26.01 -9.78 -25.51
CA VAL A 28 24.78 -9.55 -26.28
C VAL A 28 23.84 -8.62 -25.50
N GLN A 29 23.63 -8.88 -24.22
CA GLN A 29 22.81 -8.06 -23.35
C GLN A 29 23.37 -6.63 -23.22
N ARG A 30 24.68 -6.48 -23.03
CA ARG A 30 25.33 -5.16 -22.91
C ARG A 30 25.14 -4.33 -24.18
N ARG A 31 25.31 -4.95 -25.36
CA ARG A 31 25.08 -4.29 -26.66
C ARG A 31 23.62 -3.93 -26.88
N ALA A 32 22.70 -4.84 -26.57
CA ALA A 32 21.27 -4.58 -26.67
C ALA A 32 20.85 -3.39 -25.79
N GLN A 33 21.35 -3.33 -24.56
CA GLN A 33 21.10 -2.21 -23.64
C GLN A 33 21.66 -0.89 -24.17
N GLN A 34 22.84 -0.91 -24.78
CA GLN A 34 23.47 0.28 -25.37
C GLN A 34 22.70 0.79 -26.59
N MET A 35 22.22 -0.11 -27.47
CA MET A 35 21.48 0.26 -28.68
C MET A 35 20.04 0.70 -28.38
N LEU A 36 19.37 0.04 -27.44
CA LEU A 36 17.99 0.36 -27.06
C LEU A 36 17.90 1.50 -26.02
N GLY A 37 19.03 1.89 -25.42
CA GLY A 37 19.10 2.94 -24.41
C GLY A 37 18.39 2.59 -23.09
N VAL A 38 18.25 1.30 -22.80
CA VAL A 38 17.52 0.79 -21.63
C VAL A 38 18.33 -0.30 -20.95
N ARG A 39 18.28 -0.39 -19.62
CA ARG A 39 18.87 -1.52 -18.89
C ARG A 39 17.83 -2.62 -18.78
N GLY A 40 18.21 -3.88 -18.98
CA GLY A 40 17.27 -4.99 -18.96
C GLY A 40 17.96 -6.35 -19.02
N ARG A 41 17.20 -7.41 -18.77
CA ARG A 41 17.71 -8.79 -18.78
C ARG A 41 17.28 -9.52 -20.04
N LEU A 42 18.20 -10.24 -20.66
CA LEU A 42 17.93 -11.02 -21.87
C LEU A 42 17.11 -12.28 -21.52
N MET A 43 16.01 -12.50 -22.23
CA MET A 43 15.11 -13.63 -22.06
C MET A 43 14.83 -14.25 -23.45
N THR A 44 14.47 -15.53 -23.47
CA THR A 44 13.90 -16.14 -24.68
C THR A 44 12.52 -15.55 -24.97
N SER A 45 12.02 -15.74 -26.19
CA SER A 45 10.63 -15.41 -26.57
C SER A 45 9.57 -16.11 -25.73
N ALA A 46 9.91 -17.24 -25.10
CA ALA A 46 9.08 -17.97 -24.15
C ALA A 46 9.21 -17.48 -22.69
N GLY A 47 9.99 -16.42 -22.44
CA GLY A 47 10.16 -15.83 -21.10
C GLY A 47 11.11 -16.59 -20.18
N ALA A 48 11.99 -17.45 -20.71
CA ALA A 48 13.01 -18.15 -19.92
C ALA A 48 14.30 -17.31 -19.82
N PRO A 49 14.95 -17.24 -18.66
CA PRO A 49 16.19 -16.48 -18.50
C PRO A 49 17.34 -17.17 -19.22
N LEU A 50 18.08 -16.41 -20.03
CA LEU A 50 19.25 -16.90 -20.76
C LEU A 50 20.52 -16.71 -19.94
N LYS A 51 21.41 -17.72 -19.95
CA LYS A 51 22.74 -17.70 -19.32
C LYS A 51 23.72 -18.54 -20.16
N GLY A 52 25.01 -18.24 -20.07
CA GLY A 52 26.06 -18.95 -20.80
C GLY A 52 26.39 -18.30 -22.14
N THR A 53 26.90 -19.10 -23.08
CA THR A 53 27.17 -18.64 -24.45
C THR A 53 25.94 -18.75 -25.34
N VAL A 54 25.93 -18.01 -26.45
CA VAL A 54 24.89 -18.08 -27.48
C VAL A 54 24.62 -19.52 -27.92
N LEU A 55 25.69 -20.31 -28.15
CA LEU A 55 25.60 -21.71 -28.55
C LEU A 55 25.05 -22.64 -27.44
N GLN A 56 25.40 -22.41 -26.17
CA GLN A 56 24.87 -23.19 -25.03
C GLN A 56 23.39 -22.90 -24.76
N ALA A 57 22.95 -21.69 -25.09
CA ALA A 57 21.57 -21.25 -24.93
C ALA A 57 20.64 -21.68 -26.06
N GLY A 58 21.16 -22.33 -27.11
CA GLY A 58 20.40 -22.80 -28.25
C GLY A 58 19.86 -21.67 -29.15
N VAL A 59 20.49 -20.49 -29.12
CA VAL A 59 20.08 -19.34 -29.94
C VAL A 59 20.63 -19.52 -31.36
N SER A 60 19.74 -19.46 -32.34
CA SER A 60 20.00 -19.65 -33.77
C SER A 60 19.97 -18.33 -34.55
N ASP A 61 20.50 -18.35 -35.77
CA ASP A 61 20.48 -17.19 -36.67
C ASP A 61 19.04 -16.79 -37.03
N GLY A 62 18.73 -15.50 -36.84
CA GLY A 62 17.39 -14.94 -37.02
C GLY A 62 16.47 -15.05 -35.79
N ASP A 63 16.95 -15.56 -34.66
CA ASP A 63 16.15 -15.64 -33.44
C ASP A 63 15.81 -14.25 -32.88
N SER A 64 14.59 -14.16 -32.33
CA SER A 64 14.14 -12.98 -31.59
C SER A 64 14.19 -13.24 -30.08
N LEU A 65 14.92 -12.39 -29.36
CA LEU A 65 15.06 -12.40 -27.91
C LEU A 65 14.32 -11.22 -27.30
N THR A 66 13.83 -11.38 -26.08
CA THR A 66 13.16 -10.31 -25.35
C THR A 66 14.11 -9.71 -24.33
N LEU A 67 14.35 -8.40 -24.41
CA LEU A 67 15.04 -7.66 -23.36
C LEU A 67 13.99 -7.17 -22.36
N LEU A 68 13.89 -7.87 -21.23
CA LEU A 68 13.00 -7.49 -20.14
C LEU A 68 13.55 -6.21 -19.49
N VAL A 69 12.97 -5.08 -19.86
CA VAL A 69 13.21 -3.80 -19.20
C VAL A 69 12.44 -3.81 -17.90
N PRO A 70 13.10 -3.52 -16.78
CA PRO A 70 12.46 -3.85 -15.55
C PRO A 70 11.43 -2.82 -15.09
N SER A 71 10.33 -3.35 -14.57
CA SER A 71 9.15 -2.63 -14.16
C SER A 71 9.39 -1.80 -12.91
N LEU A 72 9.08 -0.49 -12.96
CA LEU A 72 8.95 0.37 -11.78
C LEU A 72 7.85 -0.19 -10.88
N ARG A 73 8.16 -0.52 -9.63
CA ARG A 73 7.14 -0.76 -8.61
C ARG A 73 7.01 0.50 -7.77
N ILE A 74 5.87 1.19 -7.87
CA ILE A 74 5.52 2.29 -6.95
C ILE A 74 5.21 1.63 -5.60
N LEU A 75 5.98 1.94 -4.56
CA LEU A 75 5.85 1.27 -3.25
C LEU A 75 5.15 2.14 -2.20
N ALA A 76 5.34 3.46 -2.25
CA ALA A 76 4.70 4.38 -1.31
C ALA A 76 4.64 5.81 -1.87
N GLY A 77 3.58 6.54 -1.53
CA GLY A 77 3.44 7.97 -1.76
C GLY A 77 3.25 8.71 -0.44
N SER A 78 3.92 9.84 -0.29
CA SER A 78 3.62 10.85 0.72
C SER A 78 2.75 11.96 0.12
N SER A 79 2.41 13.00 0.89
CA SER A 79 1.59 14.11 0.39
C SER A 79 2.20 14.78 -0.85
N PHE A 80 3.52 14.85 -0.98
CA PHE A 80 4.16 15.61 -2.06
C PHE A 80 5.17 14.80 -2.89
N LEU A 81 5.48 13.56 -2.49
CA LEU A 81 6.55 12.75 -3.08
C LEU A 81 6.13 11.30 -3.29
N PHE A 82 6.63 10.70 -4.36
CA PHE A 82 6.51 9.28 -4.63
C PHE A 82 7.86 8.59 -4.49
N ALA A 83 7.85 7.38 -3.95
CA ALA A 83 8.99 6.48 -3.91
C ALA A 83 8.66 5.23 -4.74
N GLY A 84 9.49 4.97 -5.74
CA GLY A 84 9.46 3.75 -6.54
C GLY A 84 10.76 2.97 -6.38
N VAL A 85 10.66 1.65 -6.43
CA VAL A 85 11.83 0.79 -6.56
C VAL A 85 11.96 0.37 -8.01
N LEU A 86 13.11 0.70 -8.58
CA LEU A 86 13.56 0.12 -9.83
C LEU A 86 13.96 -1.34 -9.56
N SER A 87 13.94 -2.17 -10.58
CA SER A 87 14.35 -3.58 -10.47
C SER A 87 15.78 -3.88 -10.08
N ASP A 88 16.66 -2.87 -10.12
CA ASP A 88 18.03 -3.01 -9.62
C ASP A 88 18.06 -2.76 -8.11
N ASP A 89 16.88 -2.85 -7.46
CA ASP A 89 16.57 -2.53 -6.08
C ASP A 89 16.98 -1.10 -5.67
N SER A 90 17.14 -0.20 -6.65
CA SER A 90 17.41 1.22 -6.40
C SER A 90 16.11 1.98 -6.19
N LEU A 91 16.10 2.85 -5.18
CA LEU A 91 15.04 3.82 -4.99
C LEU A 91 15.14 4.98 -5.98
N VAL A 92 13.99 5.34 -6.56
CA VAL A 92 13.78 6.58 -7.31
C VAL A 92 12.65 7.37 -6.68
N PHE A 93 12.81 8.69 -6.71
CA PHE A 93 11.86 9.63 -6.13
C PHE A 93 11.43 10.65 -7.17
N TRP A 94 10.16 11.03 -7.15
CA TRP A 94 9.62 12.11 -7.98
C TRP A 94 8.44 12.78 -7.27
N GLY A 95 8.27 14.09 -7.44
CA GLY A 95 7.27 14.88 -6.72
C GLY A 95 7.72 16.33 -6.51
N GLU A 96 6.94 17.12 -5.78
CA GLU A 96 7.24 18.53 -5.48
C GLU A 96 8.43 18.64 -4.50
N GLU A 97 9.33 19.61 -4.70
CA GLU A 97 10.54 19.75 -3.88
C GLU A 97 10.20 19.83 -2.39
N ALA A 98 10.72 18.87 -1.61
CA ALA A 98 10.56 18.85 -0.16
C ALA A 98 11.03 20.17 0.47
N PRO A 99 10.39 20.64 1.57
CA PRO A 99 10.86 21.81 2.29
C PRO A 99 12.29 21.58 2.83
N GLN A 100 13.22 22.32 2.24
CA GLN A 100 14.61 22.60 2.67
C GLN A 100 15.49 21.42 3.14
N GLY A 101 16.45 21.04 2.29
CA GLY A 101 17.75 20.53 2.75
C GLY A 101 17.93 19.01 2.84
N THR A 102 17.00 18.20 2.33
CA THR A 102 17.22 16.75 2.17
C THR A 102 18.17 16.49 0.99
N PRO A 103 19.34 15.87 1.19
CA PRO A 103 20.24 15.55 0.08
C PRO A 103 19.63 14.40 -0.74
N TRP A 104 18.93 14.74 -1.82
CA TRP A 104 18.55 13.78 -2.86
C TRP A 104 19.81 13.31 -3.59
N GLY A 105 20.47 12.29 -3.03
CA GLY A 105 21.75 11.82 -3.57
C GLY A 105 22.23 10.47 -3.05
N ARG A 106 21.57 9.87 -2.05
CA ARG A 106 21.87 8.48 -1.69
C ARG A 106 21.07 7.54 -2.58
N LYS A 107 21.77 6.94 -3.55
CA LYS A 107 21.29 5.75 -4.26
C LYS A 107 21.23 4.60 -3.25
N VAL A 108 20.12 4.49 -2.53
CA VAL A 108 19.85 3.36 -1.63
C VAL A 108 19.54 2.16 -2.53
N LYS A 109 20.28 1.07 -2.34
CA LYS A 109 20.15 -0.19 -3.08
C LYS A 109 19.67 -1.28 -2.14
N ASN A 110 19.21 -2.40 -2.69
CA ASN A 110 18.76 -3.59 -1.96
C ASN A 110 17.54 -3.32 -1.07
N VAL A 111 16.59 -2.52 -1.57
CA VAL A 111 15.39 -2.14 -0.82
C VAL A 111 14.33 -3.22 -0.97
N GLN A 112 13.88 -3.75 0.17
CA GLN A 112 12.85 -4.78 0.26
C GLN A 112 11.45 -4.15 0.42
N GLN A 113 11.32 -3.15 1.29
CA GLN A 113 10.05 -2.49 1.58
C GLN A 113 10.26 -0.98 1.78
N VAL A 114 9.27 -0.17 1.43
CA VAL A 114 9.22 1.26 1.73
C VAL A 114 7.93 1.56 2.47
N ALA A 115 8.02 2.34 3.53
CA ALA A 115 6.88 2.96 4.20
C ALA A 115 7.01 4.49 4.08
N ALA A 116 5.86 5.17 4.06
CA ALA A 116 5.79 6.63 4.00
C ALA A 116 4.84 7.16 5.09
N THR A 117 5.14 8.35 5.56
CA THR A 117 4.25 9.24 6.32
C THR A 117 3.99 10.49 5.46
N SER A 118 3.45 11.58 6.04
CA SER A 118 3.17 12.86 5.36
C SER A 118 4.37 13.44 4.60
N GLU A 119 5.53 13.53 5.25
CA GLU A 119 6.74 14.17 4.71
C GLU A 119 8.02 13.37 4.98
N ALA A 120 7.90 12.09 5.35
CA ALA A 120 9.05 11.21 5.56
C ALA A 120 8.84 9.81 5.00
N PHE A 121 9.95 9.11 4.85
CA PHE A 121 10.00 7.76 4.34
C PHE A 121 10.97 6.92 5.15
N ALA A 122 10.69 5.62 5.18
CA ALA A 122 11.57 4.59 5.69
C ALA A 122 11.71 3.49 4.65
N ALA A 123 12.93 3.02 4.40
CA ALA A 123 13.21 1.84 3.59
C ALA A 123 13.81 0.74 4.46
N LEU A 124 13.25 -0.45 4.34
CA LEU A 124 13.82 -1.70 4.83
C LEU A 124 14.70 -2.29 3.73
N LEU A 125 15.95 -2.60 4.05
CA LEU A 125 16.89 -3.26 3.16
C LEU A 125 16.89 -4.77 3.37
N TRP A 126 17.32 -5.53 2.37
CA TRP A 126 17.42 -7.00 2.42
C TRP A 126 18.34 -7.54 3.53
N ASP A 127 19.24 -6.72 4.06
CA ASP A 127 20.09 -7.08 5.20
C ASP A 127 19.39 -6.88 6.56
N GLY A 128 18.13 -6.42 6.55
CA GLY A 128 17.33 -6.14 7.75
C GLY A 128 17.63 -4.78 8.40
N SER A 129 18.42 -3.91 7.77
CA SER A 129 18.64 -2.54 8.23
C SER A 129 17.59 -1.57 7.67
N VAL A 130 17.38 -0.46 8.39
CA VAL A 130 16.41 0.58 8.00
C VAL A 130 17.12 1.90 7.73
N VAL A 131 16.77 2.53 6.61
CA VAL A 131 17.20 3.88 6.24
C VAL A 131 15.98 4.79 6.24
N THR A 132 16.07 5.93 6.92
CA THR A 132 15.01 6.94 6.96
C THR A 132 15.48 8.25 6.34
N TRP A 133 14.54 9.01 5.77
CA TRP A 133 14.78 10.34 5.24
C TRP A 133 13.47 11.15 5.23
N GLY A 134 13.60 12.46 5.03
CA GLY A 134 12.48 13.42 5.05
C GLY A 134 12.44 14.26 6.32
N SER A 135 11.27 14.83 6.62
CA SER A 135 11.08 15.70 7.77
C SER A 135 11.30 14.95 9.09
N ARG A 136 12.11 15.52 9.99
CA ARG A 136 12.33 14.95 11.33
C ARG A 136 11.02 14.81 12.13
N LYS A 137 10.11 15.76 11.96
CA LYS A 137 8.79 15.76 12.62
C LYS A 137 7.91 14.59 12.17
N CYS A 138 8.17 14.04 10.99
CA CYS A 138 7.39 12.96 10.40
C CYS A 138 8.08 11.59 10.53
N GLY A 139 9.16 11.51 11.31
CA GLY A 139 9.95 10.28 11.50
C GLY A 139 11.05 10.03 10.45
N GLY A 140 11.45 11.08 9.71
CA GLY A 140 12.55 11.02 8.75
C GLY A 140 13.96 10.89 9.38
N ASP A 141 14.06 10.90 10.71
CA ASP A 141 15.28 10.66 11.46
C ASP A 141 15.06 9.54 12.48
N SER A 142 15.69 8.39 12.25
CA SER A 142 15.68 7.23 13.15
C SER A 142 16.97 7.06 13.93
N SER A 143 17.83 8.09 13.99
CA SER A 143 19.15 7.99 14.65
C SER A 143 19.05 7.62 16.14
N ALA A 144 17.98 8.03 16.82
CA ALA A 144 17.73 7.72 18.23
C ALA A 144 17.51 6.21 18.49
N VAL A 145 16.91 5.50 17.54
CA VAL A 145 16.57 4.06 17.64
C VAL A 145 17.42 3.18 16.73
N LYS A 146 18.48 3.75 16.14
CA LYS A 146 19.30 3.08 15.11
C LYS A 146 19.89 1.75 15.59
N GLU A 147 20.29 1.68 16.85
CA GLU A 147 20.88 0.46 17.42
C GLU A 147 19.84 -0.65 17.63
N GLU A 148 18.57 -0.28 17.78
CA GLU A 148 17.43 -1.19 17.94
C GLU A 148 16.87 -1.65 16.58
N LEU A 149 17.01 -0.85 15.52
CA LEU A 149 16.59 -1.17 14.15
C LEU A 149 17.53 -2.15 13.43
N ARG A 150 17.69 -3.34 14.01
CA ARG A 150 18.48 -4.45 13.47
C ARG A 150 17.56 -5.65 13.23
N HIS A 151 17.78 -6.37 12.13
CA HIS A 151 16.97 -7.53 11.76
C HIS A 151 15.47 -7.20 11.63
N VAL A 152 15.15 -6.02 11.10
CA VAL A 152 13.79 -5.61 10.85
C VAL A 152 13.18 -6.49 9.76
N GLN A 153 11.94 -6.94 9.97
CA GLN A 153 11.18 -7.75 9.00
C GLN A 153 10.10 -6.94 8.29
N HIS A 154 9.55 -5.94 8.96
CA HIS A 154 8.47 -5.12 8.42
C HIS A 154 8.56 -3.70 8.96
N ILE A 155 8.24 -2.71 8.12
CA ILE A 155 8.13 -1.30 8.51
C ILE A 155 6.76 -0.75 8.14
N ILE A 156 6.20 0.10 8.98
CA ILE A 156 4.92 0.76 8.71
C ILE A 156 4.97 2.20 9.20
N GLY A 157 4.35 3.11 8.44
CA GLY A 157 4.18 4.52 8.81
C GLY A 157 2.73 4.82 9.14
N THR A 158 2.50 5.80 10.01
CA THR A 158 1.15 6.36 10.18
C THR A 158 0.70 7.06 8.92
N ARG A 159 -0.60 6.93 8.62
CA ARG A 159 -1.22 7.61 7.50
C ARG A 159 -1.61 9.00 7.98
N CYS A 160 -0.66 9.94 7.99
CA CYS A 160 -0.97 11.29 8.47
C CYS A 160 -1.99 11.96 7.53
N ALA A 161 -3.22 12.05 8.02
CA ALA A 161 -4.24 12.96 7.52
C ALA A 161 -4.18 14.25 8.34
N TYR A 162 -4.61 15.36 7.72
CA TYR A 162 -4.73 16.72 8.27
C TYR A 162 -5.79 16.79 9.41
N VAL A 163 -5.71 15.90 10.39
CA VAL A 163 -6.76 15.69 11.41
C VAL A 163 -6.26 16.22 12.75
N GLY A 164 -6.82 17.36 13.16
CA GLY A 164 -6.84 17.73 14.56
C GLY A 164 -7.86 16.83 15.28
N CYS A 165 -7.41 15.73 15.89
CA CYS A 165 -8.25 14.97 16.82
C CYS A 165 -8.62 15.94 17.98
N ARG A 166 -9.88 16.43 17.99
CA ARG A 166 -10.48 17.46 18.86
C ARG A 166 -9.61 17.97 20.04
N GLY A 167 -9.08 19.19 19.92
CA GLY A 167 -8.61 20.01 21.04
C GLY A 167 -7.11 19.99 21.33
N GLU A 168 -6.36 19.09 20.71
CA GLU A 168 -4.90 19.01 20.86
C GLU A 168 -4.22 19.77 19.69
N GLY A 169 -3.94 21.05 19.92
CA GLY A 169 -2.92 21.79 19.16
C GLY A 169 -3.22 22.17 17.71
N PRO A 170 -2.30 22.94 17.08
CA PRO A 170 -2.39 23.28 15.66
C PRO A 170 -2.31 22.02 14.79
N ILE A 171 -3.01 22.03 13.66
CA ILE A 171 -2.88 21.01 12.62
C ILE A 171 -1.39 20.83 12.31
N SER A 172 -0.85 19.63 12.58
CA SER A 172 0.56 19.32 12.37
C SER A 172 0.67 18.17 11.39
N ASN A 173 1.56 18.30 10.40
CA ASN A 173 1.86 17.25 9.42
C ASN A 173 2.74 16.14 10.02
N ASP A 174 2.60 15.84 11.31
CA ASP A 174 3.50 14.95 12.02
C ASP A 174 3.26 13.49 11.62
N GLY A 175 4.23 12.62 11.92
CA GLY A 175 4.14 11.23 11.53
C GLY A 175 5.05 10.35 12.38
N ALA A 176 4.65 9.09 12.51
CA ALA A 176 5.42 8.09 13.24
C ALA A 176 5.56 6.83 12.39
N PHE A 177 6.58 6.05 12.70
CA PHE A 177 6.82 4.73 12.13
C PHE A 177 6.92 3.69 13.24
N ALA A 178 6.62 2.45 12.87
CA ALA A 178 6.87 1.26 13.66
C ALA A 178 7.60 0.21 12.79
N ALA A 179 8.53 -0.51 13.39
CA ALA A 179 9.23 -1.63 12.79
C ALA A 179 8.99 -2.90 13.62
N ILE A 180 8.68 -4.00 12.94
CA ILE A 180 8.63 -5.34 13.54
C ILE A 180 10.01 -5.97 13.36
N LEU A 181 10.64 -6.36 14.45
CA LEU A 181 11.95 -7.01 14.48
C LEU A 181 11.85 -8.52 14.29
N GLY A 182 12.97 -9.18 13.97
CA GLY A 182 13.01 -10.61 13.70
C GLY A 182 12.66 -11.52 14.87
N ASP A 183 12.70 -11.00 16.10
CA ASP A 183 12.24 -11.66 17.32
C ASP A 183 10.75 -11.37 17.64
N GLY A 184 10.07 -10.61 16.77
CA GLY A 184 8.68 -10.19 16.93
C GLY A 184 8.47 -9.03 17.90
N SER A 185 9.54 -8.36 18.36
CA SER A 185 9.43 -7.10 19.10
C SER A 185 9.19 -5.91 18.17
N VAL A 186 8.80 -4.77 18.74
CA VAL A 186 8.46 -3.56 17.98
C VAL A 186 9.31 -2.38 18.43
N VAL A 187 9.80 -1.61 17.47
CA VAL A 187 10.53 -0.35 17.67
C VAL A 187 9.76 0.76 16.96
N THR A 188 9.49 1.86 17.66
CA THR A 188 8.77 3.02 17.12
C THR A 188 9.63 4.27 17.12
N TRP A 189 9.40 5.18 16.18
CA TRP A 189 10.08 6.49 16.12
C TRP A 189 9.23 7.53 15.37
N GLY A 190 9.59 8.81 15.50
CA GLY A 190 8.88 9.93 14.88
C GLY A 190 8.20 10.82 15.91
N SER A 191 7.04 11.38 15.58
CA SER A 191 6.32 12.30 16.47
C SER A 191 5.59 11.56 17.61
N PRO A 192 5.76 12.03 18.87
CA PRO A 192 5.00 11.52 20.01
C PRO A 192 3.48 11.63 19.82
N GLU A 193 3.01 12.72 19.20
CA GLU A 193 1.59 12.97 18.92
C GLU A 193 0.98 11.90 18.00
N CYS A 194 1.81 11.27 17.17
CA CYS A 194 1.41 10.20 16.25
C CYS A 194 1.67 8.81 16.82
N GLY A 195 1.98 8.67 18.11
CA GLY A 195 2.19 7.37 18.76
C GLY A 195 3.60 6.80 18.59
N SER A 196 4.63 7.64 18.43
CA SER A 196 6.02 7.17 18.42
C SER A 196 6.51 6.63 19.76
N ASP A 197 5.82 6.93 20.87
CA ASP A 197 6.12 6.40 22.19
C ASP A 197 5.27 5.15 22.49
N SER A 198 5.91 3.97 22.43
CA SER A 198 5.32 2.68 22.79
C SER A 198 5.74 2.21 24.19
N SER A 199 6.45 3.03 24.98
CA SER A 199 7.11 2.60 26.23
C SER A 199 6.13 1.99 27.25
N SER A 200 4.90 2.49 27.31
CA SER A 200 3.84 2.00 28.21
C SER A 200 3.40 0.56 27.89
N VAL A 201 3.46 0.17 26.61
CA VAL A 201 3.00 -1.14 26.11
C VAL A 201 4.15 -2.05 25.66
N GLN A 202 5.40 -1.58 25.72
CA GLN A 202 6.58 -2.28 25.20
C GLN A 202 6.71 -3.72 25.72
N HIS A 203 6.33 -3.96 26.97
CA HIS A 203 6.38 -5.29 27.59
C HIS A 203 5.38 -6.30 26.97
N GLN A 204 4.32 -5.81 26.32
CA GLN A 204 3.27 -6.59 25.66
C GLN A 204 3.55 -6.79 24.16
N LEU A 205 4.41 -5.97 23.54
CA LEU A 205 4.76 -6.04 22.12
C LEU A 205 5.80 -7.14 21.85
N LYS A 206 5.41 -8.40 22.08
CA LYS A 206 6.26 -9.58 21.87
C LYS A 206 5.56 -10.59 20.96
N GLY A 207 6.21 -11.00 19.88
CA GLY A 207 5.59 -11.90 18.90
C GLY A 207 4.50 -11.18 18.09
N VAL A 208 4.72 -9.92 17.75
CA VAL A 208 3.84 -9.15 16.87
C VAL A 208 3.94 -9.72 15.45
N LYS A 209 2.80 -10.09 14.86
CA LYS A 209 2.71 -10.59 13.48
C LYS A 209 2.31 -9.52 12.46
N HIS A 210 1.55 -8.52 12.89
CA HIS A 210 1.04 -7.47 12.03
C HIS A 210 0.79 -6.19 12.84
N ILE A 211 0.95 -5.04 12.20
CA ILE A 211 0.61 -3.73 12.78
C ILE A 211 -0.30 -3.01 11.78
N ALA A 212 -1.42 -2.50 12.28
CA ALA A 212 -2.28 -1.56 11.57
C ALA A 212 -2.09 -0.15 12.14
N THR A 213 -2.35 0.87 11.33
CA THR A 213 -2.19 2.28 11.70
C THR A 213 -3.45 3.09 11.41
N THR A 214 -3.72 4.06 12.27
CA THR A 214 -4.54 5.24 11.96
C THR A 214 -3.60 6.43 11.69
N ALA A 215 -4.12 7.66 11.67
CA ALA A 215 -3.28 8.85 11.53
C ALA A 215 -2.35 9.08 12.73
N HIS A 216 -2.80 8.73 13.94
CA HIS A 216 -2.11 9.05 15.19
C HIS A 216 -2.00 7.88 16.17
N SER A 217 -2.28 6.65 15.73
CA SER A 217 -2.26 5.46 16.59
C SER A 217 -1.87 4.20 15.85
N PHE A 218 -1.45 3.21 16.62
CA PHE A 218 -1.05 1.89 16.15
C PHE A 218 -1.83 0.81 16.88
N ALA A 219 -2.08 -0.30 16.18
CA ALA A 219 -2.64 -1.52 16.74
C ALA A 219 -1.77 -2.71 16.31
N ALA A 220 -1.09 -3.33 17.26
CA ALA A 220 -0.32 -4.55 17.05
C ALA A 220 -1.20 -5.77 17.26
N LEU A 221 -1.16 -6.67 16.29
CA LEU A 221 -1.75 -7.99 16.36
C LEU A 221 -0.66 -9.01 16.71
N LEU A 222 -0.85 -9.71 17.83
CA LEU A 222 0.08 -10.69 18.37
C LEU A 222 -0.16 -12.09 17.78
N GLN A 223 0.84 -12.98 17.92
CA GLN A 223 0.76 -14.37 17.45
C GLN A 223 -0.37 -15.17 18.11
N ASP A 224 -0.71 -14.85 19.35
CA ASP A 224 -1.81 -15.49 20.09
C ASP A 224 -3.21 -14.97 19.70
N GLY A 225 -3.27 -14.00 18.77
CA GLY A 225 -4.52 -13.39 18.31
C GLY A 225 -5.04 -12.28 19.21
N SER A 226 -4.28 -11.84 20.22
CA SER A 226 -4.61 -10.65 21.01
C SER A 226 -4.13 -9.35 20.34
N VAL A 227 -4.73 -8.22 20.72
CA VAL A 227 -4.42 -6.90 20.17
C VAL A 227 -3.93 -5.96 21.28
N VAL A 228 -2.87 -5.22 20.97
CA VAL A 228 -2.32 -4.16 21.82
C VAL A 228 -2.31 -2.86 21.02
N THR A 229 -2.87 -1.79 21.59
CA THR A 229 -2.96 -0.47 20.95
C THR A 229 -2.16 0.57 21.71
N TRP A 230 -1.66 1.58 20.99
CA TRP A 230 -1.00 2.75 21.57
C TRP A 230 -1.09 3.97 20.64
N GLY A 231 -0.69 5.13 21.15
CA GLY A 231 -0.82 6.43 20.49
C GLY A 231 -2.03 7.21 21.01
N SER A 232 -2.56 8.13 20.20
CA SER A 232 -3.64 9.03 20.60
C SER A 232 -4.92 8.28 21.01
N PRO A 233 -5.45 8.45 22.24
CA PRO A 233 -6.70 7.84 22.67
C PRO A 233 -7.90 8.17 21.76
N PHE A 234 -7.92 9.38 21.20
CA PHE A 234 -9.00 9.85 20.33
C PHE A 234 -8.99 9.21 18.94
N CYS A 235 -7.85 8.68 18.52
CA CYS A 235 -7.66 8.12 17.19
C CYS A 235 -7.41 6.60 17.24
N GLY A 236 -7.86 5.94 18.33
CA GLY A 236 -7.87 4.48 18.50
C GLY A 236 -6.75 3.89 19.35
N GLY A 237 -5.88 4.73 19.94
CA GLY A 237 -4.81 4.29 20.83
C GLY A 237 -5.30 3.68 22.14
N ASP A 238 -6.49 4.07 22.61
CA ASP A 238 -7.17 3.46 23.76
C ASP A 238 -8.25 2.46 23.28
N SER A 239 -8.01 1.17 23.54
CA SER A 239 -8.93 0.08 23.25
C SER A 239 -9.53 -0.55 24.52
N SER A 240 -9.34 0.07 25.69
CA SER A 240 -9.77 -0.48 27.00
C SER A 240 -11.26 -0.86 27.05
N ALA A 241 -12.12 -0.10 26.38
CA ALA A 241 -13.56 -0.37 26.29
C ALA A 241 -13.91 -1.67 25.55
N VAL A 242 -13.05 -2.12 24.63
CA VAL A 242 -13.25 -3.32 23.81
C VAL A 242 -12.19 -4.40 24.04
N GLN A 243 -11.24 -4.19 24.95
CA GLN A 243 -10.08 -5.07 25.17
C GLN A 243 -10.47 -6.54 25.39
N ALA A 244 -11.55 -6.79 26.12
CA ALA A 244 -12.05 -8.14 26.38
C ALA A 244 -12.54 -8.87 25.11
N GLN A 245 -12.89 -8.12 24.06
CA GLN A 245 -13.34 -8.65 22.77
C GLN A 245 -12.19 -8.81 21.77
N LEU A 246 -11.05 -8.17 22.01
CA LEU A 246 -9.85 -8.19 21.15
C LEU A 246 -8.99 -9.44 21.40
N CYS A 247 -9.62 -10.60 21.32
CA CYS A 247 -9.01 -11.92 21.35
C CYS A 247 -9.43 -12.69 20.09
N HIS A 248 -8.60 -13.65 19.66
CA HIS A 248 -8.84 -14.43 18.44
C HIS A 248 -8.99 -13.55 17.19
N VAL A 249 -8.14 -12.51 17.07
CA VAL A 249 -8.14 -11.59 15.94
C VAL A 249 -7.25 -12.10 14.80
N GLN A 250 -7.77 -12.02 13.57
CA GLN A 250 -7.05 -12.40 12.35
C GLN A 250 -6.42 -11.20 11.64
N GLN A 251 -7.16 -10.11 11.53
CA GLN A 251 -6.80 -8.93 10.75
C GLN A 251 -7.27 -7.66 11.44
N ILE A 252 -6.53 -6.57 11.24
CA ILE A 252 -6.88 -5.24 11.74
C ILE A 252 -6.74 -4.26 10.59
N HIS A 253 -7.74 -3.39 10.43
CA HIS A 253 -7.75 -2.32 9.44
C HIS A 253 -7.98 -0.98 10.15
N GLY A 254 -7.23 0.05 9.76
CA GLY A 254 -7.37 1.40 10.30
C GLY A 254 -7.90 2.38 9.25
N SER A 255 -8.85 3.23 9.65
CA SER A 255 -9.21 4.48 8.99
C SER A 255 -8.34 5.63 9.53
N ASP A 256 -8.70 6.89 9.35
CA ASP A 256 -7.89 8.01 9.85
C ASP A 256 -7.87 8.08 11.38
N ALA A 257 -8.93 7.64 12.06
CA ALA A 257 -9.01 7.70 13.52
C ALA A 257 -9.79 6.55 14.18
N ALA A 258 -10.09 5.48 13.45
CA ALA A 258 -10.76 4.30 13.99
C ALA A 258 -10.12 3.01 13.47
N PHE A 259 -10.31 1.92 14.21
CA PHE A 259 -9.90 0.58 13.83
C PHE A 259 -11.09 -0.36 13.72
N ALA A 260 -10.95 -1.37 12.86
CA ALA A 260 -11.84 -2.51 12.75
C ALA A 260 -11.00 -3.81 12.75
N ALA A 261 -11.29 -4.71 13.68
CA ALA A 261 -10.65 -6.02 13.79
C ALA A 261 -11.61 -7.12 13.36
N ILE A 262 -11.14 -8.05 12.52
CA ILE A 262 -11.86 -9.26 12.12
C ILE A 262 -11.40 -10.40 13.02
N LYS A 263 -12.35 -11.08 13.68
CA LYS A 263 -12.10 -12.23 14.56
C LYS A 263 -12.16 -13.56 13.81
N ASP A 264 -11.65 -14.62 14.44
CA ASP A 264 -11.64 -16.00 13.92
C ASP A 264 -13.05 -16.54 13.60
N ASP A 265 -14.06 -16.04 14.32
CA ASP A 265 -15.48 -16.36 14.11
C ASP A 265 -16.15 -15.51 13.02
N GLY A 266 -15.38 -14.66 12.32
CA GLY A 266 -15.88 -13.74 11.29
C GLY A 266 -16.63 -12.52 11.82
N SER A 267 -16.72 -12.33 13.14
CA SER A 267 -17.28 -11.10 13.74
C SER A 267 -16.28 -9.94 13.67
N VAL A 268 -16.79 -8.71 13.77
CA VAL A 268 -15.98 -7.49 13.71
C VAL A 268 -16.12 -6.69 14.99
N VAL A 269 -14.98 -6.24 15.53
CA VAL A 269 -14.91 -5.30 16.67
C VAL A 269 -14.34 -3.99 16.18
N THR A 270 -15.00 -2.87 16.49
CA THR A 270 -14.56 -1.52 16.09
C THR A 270 -14.31 -0.62 17.30
N TRP A 271 -13.32 0.26 17.22
CA TRP A 271 -13.00 1.24 18.26
C TRP A 271 -12.32 2.49 17.70
N GLY A 272 -12.15 3.52 18.54
CA GLY A 272 -11.62 4.83 18.15
C GLY A 272 -12.71 5.87 17.91
N SER A 273 -12.47 6.80 16.99
CA SER A 273 -13.36 7.93 16.73
C SER A 273 -14.64 7.54 16.00
N GLY A 274 -15.79 7.87 16.59
CA GLY A 274 -17.11 7.63 16.02
C GLY A 274 -17.31 8.26 14.63
N ASN A 275 -16.77 9.46 14.45
CA ASN A 275 -16.85 10.19 13.17
C ASN A 275 -16.09 9.48 12.04
N HIS A 276 -15.18 8.56 12.36
CA HIS A 276 -14.32 7.88 11.40
C HIS A 276 -14.61 6.38 11.29
N GLY A 277 -15.83 5.97 11.69
CA GLY A 277 -16.31 4.60 11.51
C GLY A 277 -16.18 3.68 12.73
N ALA A 278 -15.84 4.20 13.91
CA ALA A 278 -15.84 3.37 15.13
C ALA A 278 -17.25 2.95 15.58
N TRP A 279 -18.29 3.71 15.22
CA TRP A 279 -19.68 3.40 15.59
C TRP A 279 -20.32 2.42 14.60
N SER A 280 -20.24 1.13 14.92
CA SER A 280 -20.82 0.03 14.15
C SER A 280 -22.12 -0.55 14.73
N CYS A 281 -22.63 -0.01 15.84
CA CYS A 281 -23.78 -0.56 16.57
C CYS A 281 -25.06 -0.78 15.72
N HIS A 282 -25.26 0.01 14.67
CA HIS A 282 -26.40 -0.13 13.75
C HIS A 282 -26.27 -1.32 12.79
N VAL A 283 -25.05 -1.82 12.58
CA VAL A 283 -24.72 -2.90 11.65
C VAL A 283 -24.10 -4.11 12.35
N GLU A 284 -23.95 -4.09 13.68
CA GLU A 284 -23.32 -5.15 14.48
C GLU A 284 -23.88 -6.55 14.17
N ASN A 285 -25.21 -6.67 14.06
CA ASN A 285 -25.86 -7.94 13.73
C ASN A 285 -25.57 -8.44 12.30
N GLN A 286 -25.13 -7.57 11.39
CA GLN A 286 -24.81 -7.88 10.01
C GLN A 286 -23.30 -8.17 9.80
N LEU A 287 -22.45 -7.80 10.75
CA LEU A 287 -21.00 -8.02 10.71
C LEU A 287 -20.66 -9.42 11.22
N ARG A 288 -21.13 -10.44 10.50
CA ARG A 288 -20.85 -11.87 10.74
C ARG A 288 -20.30 -12.49 9.46
N ASP A 289 -19.40 -13.46 9.62
CA ASP A 289 -18.71 -14.12 8.49
C ASP A 289 -17.99 -13.13 7.56
N VAL A 290 -17.40 -12.07 8.13
CA VAL A 290 -16.64 -11.07 7.39
C VAL A 290 -15.31 -11.66 6.92
N ARG A 291 -15.02 -11.53 5.63
CA ARG A 291 -13.78 -12.02 5.01
C ARG A 291 -12.73 -10.95 4.78
N HIS A 292 -13.17 -9.73 4.51
CA HIS A 292 -12.28 -8.63 4.17
C HIS A 292 -12.93 -7.29 4.53
N ILE A 293 -12.12 -6.33 4.99
CA ILE A 293 -12.56 -4.96 5.22
C ILE A 293 -11.72 -4.01 4.36
N ALA A 294 -12.40 -3.17 3.58
CA ALA A 294 -11.82 -1.99 2.97
C ALA A 294 -12.17 -0.75 3.80
N CYS A 295 -11.27 0.24 3.83
CA CYS A 295 -11.44 1.47 4.60
C CYS A 295 -11.11 2.70 3.76
N THR A 296 -11.91 3.75 3.93
CA THR A 296 -11.60 5.13 3.53
C THR A 296 -11.14 5.91 4.77
N SER A 297 -10.94 7.22 4.67
CA SER A 297 -10.60 8.10 5.80
C SER A 297 -11.59 8.00 6.97
N GLY A 298 -12.90 7.94 6.67
CA GLY A 298 -13.95 7.97 7.69
C GLY A 298 -14.99 6.84 7.66
N ALA A 299 -14.83 5.84 6.80
CA ALA A 299 -15.79 4.74 6.67
C ALA A 299 -15.13 3.39 6.38
N PHE A 300 -15.91 2.33 6.60
CA PHE A 300 -15.51 0.94 6.35
C PHE A 300 -16.56 0.23 5.49
N ALA A 301 -16.09 -0.72 4.69
CA ALA A 301 -16.89 -1.64 3.91
C ALA A 301 -16.41 -3.08 4.16
N ALA A 302 -17.26 -3.91 4.77
CA ALA A 302 -17.02 -5.32 5.00
C ALA A 302 -17.59 -6.16 3.85
N LEU A 303 -16.77 -7.04 3.30
CA LEU A 303 -17.17 -8.10 2.39
C LEU A 303 -17.46 -9.38 3.18
N LEU A 304 -18.70 -9.85 3.13
CA LEU A 304 -19.15 -11.06 3.81
C LEU A 304 -18.81 -12.32 3.00
N GLN A 305 -18.83 -13.47 3.65
CA GLN A 305 -18.74 -14.79 3.00
C GLN A 305 -19.87 -15.04 1.98
N SER A 306 -21.02 -14.38 2.16
CA SER A 306 -22.13 -14.39 1.20
C SER A 306 -21.89 -13.54 -0.05
N GLU A 307 -20.71 -12.92 -0.18
CA GLU A 307 -20.37 -11.97 -1.25
C GLU A 307 -21.24 -10.69 -1.25
N SER A 308 -21.91 -10.42 -0.12
CA SER A 308 -22.62 -9.18 0.12
C SER A 308 -21.71 -8.17 0.83
N VAL A 309 -22.02 -6.88 0.70
CA VAL A 309 -21.26 -5.81 1.34
C VAL A 309 -22.10 -5.12 2.40
N VAL A 310 -21.47 -4.84 3.55
CA VAL A 310 -22.03 -4.04 4.64
C VAL A 310 -21.11 -2.84 4.85
N THR A 311 -21.67 -1.63 4.87
CA THR A 311 -20.89 -0.40 5.07
C THR A 311 -21.32 0.32 6.34
N TRP A 312 -20.39 1.04 6.97
CA TRP A 312 -20.66 1.91 8.10
C TRP A 312 -19.64 3.05 8.19
N GLY A 313 -19.93 4.04 9.04
CA GLY A 313 -19.12 5.24 9.21
C GLY A 313 -19.70 6.48 8.52
N ALA A 314 -18.84 7.46 8.23
CA ALA A 314 -19.27 8.74 7.67
C ALA A 314 -19.91 8.59 6.29
N ARG A 315 -21.05 9.26 6.06
CA ARG A 315 -21.79 9.16 4.79
C ARG A 315 -20.96 9.69 3.61
N ASN A 316 -20.27 10.81 3.79
CA ASN A 316 -19.42 11.43 2.77
C ASN A 316 -18.19 10.57 2.42
N CYS A 317 -17.81 9.65 3.32
CA CYS A 317 -16.74 8.68 3.10
C CYS A 317 -17.22 7.33 2.52
N GLY A 318 -18.51 7.20 2.17
CA GLY A 318 -19.07 5.95 1.65
C GLY A 318 -19.61 4.99 2.72
N GLY A 319 -19.82 5.45 3.95
CA GLY A 319 -20.44 4.66 5.02
C GLY A 319 -21.92 4.32 4.79
N ASP A 320 -22.59 4.99 3.84
CA ASP A 320 -23.98 4.71 3.44
C ASP A 320 -24.04 4.21 2.00
N SER A 321 -24.26 2.90 1.84
CA SER A 321 -24.38 2.21 0.56
C SER A 321 -25.83 1.91 0.16
N ARG A 322 -26.84 2.41 0.89
CA ARG A 322 -28.26 2.05 0.66
C ARG A 322 -28.74 2.29 -0.77
N ALA A 323 -28.23 3.34 -1.43
CA ALA A 323 -28.56 3.66 -2.82
C ALA A 323 -28.10 2.58 -3.82
N VAL A 324 -27.02 1.85 -3.49
CA VAL A 324 -26.42 0.83 -4.36
C VAL A 324 -26.53 -0.59 -3.78
N GLN A 325 -27.12 -0.76 -2.60
CA GLN A 325 -27.18 -2.04 -1.87
C GLN A 325 -27.77 -3.20 -2.69
N ALA A 326 -28.78 -2.91 -3.52
CA ALA A 326 -29.39 -3.91 -4.39
C ALA A 326 -28.43 -4.46 -5.46
N ARG A 327 -27.39 -3.68 -5.82
CA ARG A 327 -26.34 -4.06 -6.77
C ARG A 327 -25.12 -4.69 -6.11
N LEU A 328 -24.91 -4.48 -4.81
CA LEU A 328 -23.79 -5.04 -4.03
C LEU A 328 -24.03 -6.51 -3.65
N GLN A 329 -24.28 -7.33 -4.67
CA GLN A 329 -24.42 -8.78 -4.58
C GLN A 329 -23.32 -9.43 -5.43
N THR A 330 -22.82 -10.59 -5.02
CA THR A 330 -21.72 -11.29 -5.72
C THR A 330 -20.44 -10.46 -5.84
N VAL A 331 -20.10 -9.69 -4.80
CA VAL A 331 -18.90 -8.85 -4.79
C VAL A 331 -17.66 -9.72 -4.61
N HIS A 332 -16.71 -9.63 -5.54
CA HIS A 332 -15.45 -10.36 -5.48
C HIS A 332 -14.29 -9.50 -4.96
N PHE A 333 -14.36 -8.18 -5.13
CA PHE A 333 -13.27 -7.28 -4.76
C PHE A 333 -13.79 -5.92 -4.32
N LEU A 334 -13.13 -5.33 -3.32
CA LEU A 334 -13.39 -3.98 -2.82
C LEU A 334 -12.12 -3.13 -2.93
N ALA A 335 -12.27 -1.94 -3.49
CA ALA A 335 -11.27 -0.87 -3.46
C ALA A 335 -11.82 0.33 -2.70
N ALA A 336 -10.94 1.09 -2.06
CA ALA A 336 -11.28 2.29 -1.32
C ALA A 336 -10.28 3.41 -1.64
N THR A 337 -10.76 4.64 -1.76
CA THR A 337 -9.89 5.81 -1.85
C THR A 337 -9.40 6.21 -0.47
N LEU A 338 -8.18 6.72 -0.39
CA LEU A 338 -7.60 7.14 0.90
C LEU A 338 -8.17 8.46 1.45
N GLY A 339 -8.85 9.27 0.62
CA GLY A 339 -9.24 10.63 0.99
C GLY A 339 -8.01 11.56 1.09
N ARG A 340 -8.17 12.85 0.81
CA ARG A 340 -7.10 13.84 1.06
C ARG A 340 -7.68 15.05 1.77
N GLY A 341 -7.22 15.32 2.99
CA GLY A 341 -7.60 16.49 3.80
C GLY A 341 -6.98 17.81 3.30
N GLU A 342 -6.96 18.04 1.98
CA GLU A 342 -6.34 19.23 1.39
C GLU A 342 -7.27 20.46 1.31
N SER A 343 -8.54 20.32 1.69
CA SER A 343 -9.44 21.46 1.76
C SER A 343 -9.75 21.78 3.22
N VAL A 344 -9.45 23.02 3.59
CA VAL A 344 -9.88 23.65 4.85
C VAL A 344 -11.42 23.66 4.85
N GLY A 345 -12.00 22.58 5.37
CA GLY A 345 -13.43 22.30 5.38
C GLY A 345 -13.65 20.94 6.04
N VAL A 346 -14.63 20.86 6.92
CA VAL A 346 -14.89 19.77 7.88
C VAL A 346 -15.42 18.46 7.25
N ASP A 347 -15.32 18.29 5.94
CA ASP A 347 -15.91 17.18 5.20
C ASP A 347 -14.81 16.25 4.67
N GLU A 348 -14.59 15.15 5.39
CA GLU A 348 -13.77 14.05 4.88
C GLU A 348 -14.51 13.35 3.73
N ASP A 349 -13.86 13.32 2.57
CA ASP A 349 -14.36 12.66 1.38
C ASP A 349 -13.66 11.33 1.14
N GLY A 350 -14.47 10.32 0.79
CA GLY A 350 -13.98 9.00 0.44
C GLY A 350 -15.01 8.25 -0.37
N ALA A 351 -14.53 7.37 -1.24
CA ALA A 351 -15.36 6.52 -2.07
C ALA A 351 -14.86 5.08 -2.03
N PHE A 352 -15.78 4.17 -2.35
CA PHE A 352 -15.51 2.76 -2.53
C PHE A 352 -15.88 2.34 -3.95
N ALA A 353 -15.23 1.29 -4.42
CA ALA A 353 -15.55 0.60 -5.66
C ALA A 353 -15.60 -0.91 -5.42
N ALA A 354 -16.64 -1.56 -5.94
CA ALA A 354 -16.82 -3.00 -5.87
C ALA A 354 -16.79 -3.60 -7.28
N ILE A 355 -16.02 -4.69 -7.47
CA ILE A 355 -16.12 -5.54 -8.66
C ILE A 355 -17.12 -6.66 -8.35
N LEU A 356 -18.18 -6.74 -9.16
CA LEU A 356 -19.21 -7.77 -9.07
C LEU A 356 -18.79 -9.04 -9.83
N GLY A 357 -19.48 -10.16 -9.59
CA GLY A 357 -19.16 -11.46 -10.16
C GLY A 357 -19.28 -11.52 -11.68
N ASP A 358 -20.07 -10.62 -12.27
CA ASP A 358 -20.19 -10.43 -13.73
C ASP A 358 -19.08 -9.54 -14.33
N GLY A 359 -18.15 -9.05 -13.50
CA GLY A 359 -17.08 -8.14 -13.89
C GLY A 359 -17.53 -6.69 -14.08
N SER A 360 -18.76 -6.34 -13.72
CA SER A 360 -19.20 -4.94 -13.65
C SER A 360 -18.72 -4.28 -12.36
N VAL A 361 -18.69 -2.94 -12.37
CA VAL A 361 -18.24 -2.15 -11.22
C VAL A 361 -19.35 -1.25 -10.70
N VAL A 362 -19.42 -1.14 -9.38
CA VAL A 362 -20.29 -0.23 -8.65
C VAL A 362 -19.42 0.64 -7.77
N THR A 363 -19.59 1.95 -7.83
CA THR A 363 -18.97 2.88 -6.89
C THR A 363 -20.01 3.58 -6.03
N TRP A 364 -19.62 4.00 -4.83
CA TRP A 364 -20.43 4.81 -3.92
C TRP A 364 -19.54 5.65 -2.99
N GLY A 365 -20.11 6.64 -2.33
CA GLY A 365 -19.40 7.61 -1.48
C GLY A 365 -19.31 8.98 -2.14
N SER A 366 -18.29 9.76 -1.81
CA SER A 366 -18.14 11.12 -2.35
C SER A 366 -17.99 11.11 -3.87
N PRO A 367 -18.82 11.84 -4.63
CA PRO A 367 -18.67 11.99 -6.08
C PRO A 367 -17.29 12.57 -6.45
N GLU A 368 -16.72 13.42 -5.61
CA GLU A 368 -15.41 14.02 -5.85
C GLU A 368 -14.24 13.03 -5.71
N CYS A 369 -14.51 11.84 -5.18
CA CYS A 369 -13.57 10.73 -5.06
C CYS A 369 -13.86 9.58 -6.05
N GLY A 370 -14.76 9.77 -7.03
CA GLY A 370 -15.20 8.71 -7.94
C GLY A 370 -16.32 7.83 -7.38
N GLY A 371 -17.01 8.28 -6.34
CA GLY A 371 -18.16 7.61 -5.74
C GLY A 371 -19.40 7.54 -6.63
N ASP A 372 -19.42 8.21 -7.79
CA ASP A 372 -20.49 8.07 -8.79
C ASP A 372 -19.92 7.65 -10.15
N SER A 373 -20.15 6.39 -10.52
CA SER A 373 -19.74 5.79 -11.79
C SER A 373 -20.86 5.75 -12.83
N SER A 374 -22.01 6.39 -12.59
CA SER A 374 -23.18 6.31 -13.47
C SER A 374 -22.90 6.76 -14.91
N SER A 375 -22.05 7.77 -15.09
CA SER A 375 -21.65 8.31 -16.40
C SER A 375 -20.82 7.33 -17.23
N VAL A 376 -19.95 6.56 -16.58
CA VAL A 376 -19.02 5.60 -17.21
C VAL A 376 -19.47 4.15 -17.06
N GLN A 377 -20.64 3.90 -16.48
CA GLN A 377 -21.17 2.56 -16.17
C GLN A 377 -21.22 1.64 -17.39
N HIS A 378 -21.47 2.20 -18.58
CA HIS A 378 -21.51 1.45 -19.83
C HIS A 378 -20.14 0.91 -20.28
N GLN A 379 -19.04 1.52 -19.82
CA GLN A 379 -17.66 1.15 -20.10
C GLN A 379 -17.10 0.17 -19.07
N LEU A 380 -17.66 0.14 -17.85
CA LEU A 380 -17.21 -0.71 -16.75
C LEU A 380 -17.75 -2.14 -16.86
N LYS A 381 -17.37 -2.86 -17.93
CA LYS A 381 -17.73 -4.26 -18.16
C LYS A 381 -16.46 -5.11 -18.31
N GLY A 382 -16.42 -6.24 -17.62
CA GLY A 382 -15.24 -7.11 -17.64
C GLY A 382 -14.03 -6.47 -16.96
N VAL A 383 -14.24 -5.72 -15.88
CA VAL A 383 -13.16 -5.17 -15.08
C VAL A 383 -12.45 -6.32 -14.37
N LYS A 384 -11.12 -6.41 -14.55
CA LYS A 384 -10.29 -7.40 -13.83
C LYS A 384 -9.71 -6.83 -12.55
N HIS A 385 -9.32 -5.56 -12.58
CA HIS A 385 -8.64 -4.90 -11.48
C HIS A 385 -9.11 -3.45 -11.35
N ILE A 386 -9.21 -2.99 -10.09
CA ILE A 386 -9.39 -1.58 -9.77
C ILE A 386 -8.20 -1.14 -8.94
N ALA A 387 -7.54 -0.07 -9.38
CA ALA A 387 -6.60 0.69 -8.58
C ALA A 387 -7.30 1.93 -8.02
N ALA A 388 -6.92 2.31 -6.80
CA ALA A 388 -7.44 3.51 -6.15
C ALA A 388 -6.29 4.46 -5.81
N THR A 389 -6.54 5.75 -5.95
CA THR A 389 -5.68 6.83 -5.45
C THR A 389 -6.33 7.47 -4.22
N ALA A 390 -5.81 8.61 -3.76
CA ALA A 390 -6.45 9.38 -2.70
C ALA A 390 -7.86 9.89 -3.10
N ARG A 391 -8.13 10.12 -4.40
CA ARG A 391 -9.40 10.75 -4.87
C ARG A 391 -9.97 10.15 -6.15
N SER A 392 -9.43 9.05 -6.66
CA SER A 392 -9.93 8.50 -7.92
C SER A 392 -9.71 7.00 -8.00
N PHE A 393 -10.45 6.38 -8.93
CA PHE A 393 -10.28 5.00 -9.30
C PHE A 393 -9.75 4.90 -10.73
N ALA A 394 -9.09 3.79 -11.03
CA ALA A 394 -8.78 3.37 -12.39
C ALA A 394 -9.13 1.89 -12.53
N ALA A 395 -9.99 1.57 -13.49
CA ALA A 395 -10.42 0.22 -13.80
C ALA A 395 -9.68 -0.30 -15.03
N LEU A 396 -9.08 -1.48 -14.92
CA LEU A 396 -8.45 -2.21 -16.02
C LEU A 396 -9.41 -3.27 -16.56
N LEU A 397 -9.80 -3.14 -17.83
CA LEU A 397 -10.71 -4.04 -18.52
C LEU A 397 -9.98 -5.29 -19.06
N GLN A 398 -10.74 -6.34 -19.40
CA GLN A 398 -10.15 -7.58 -19.94
C GLN A 398 -9.39 -7.38 -21.25
N ASP A 399 -9.79 -6.39 -22.05
CA ASP A 399 -9.16 -6.02 -23.33
C ASP A 399 -7.89 -5.17 -23.16
N GLY A 400 -7.51 -4.86 -21.92
CA GLY A 400 -6.34 -4.05 -21.57
C GLY A 400 -6.58 -2.54 -21.59
N SER A 401 -7.79 -2.09 -21.91
CA SER A 401 -8.14 -0.67 -21.81
C SER A 401 -8.33 -0.23 -20.36
N VAL A 402 -8.13 1.07 -20.12
CA VAL A 402 -8.23 1.69 -18.79
C VAL A 402 -9.33 2.74 -18.80
N VAL A 403 -10.22 2.68 -17.81
CA VAL A 403 -11.27 3.67 -17.55
C VAL A 403 -10.98 4.32 -16.21
N THR A 404 -10.94 5.65 -16.15
CA THR A 404 -10.67 6.44 -14.94
C THR A 404 -11.88 7.21 -14.50
#